data_AF-A0A9D5H3L6-F1
#
_entry.id   AF-A0A9D5H3L6-F1
#
_cell.length_a   1.000
_cell.length_b   1.000
_cell.length_c   1.000
_cell.angle_alpha   90.00
_cell.angle_beta   90.00
_cell.angle_gamma   90.00
#
_symmetry.space_group_name_H-M   'P 1'
#
loop_
_entity.id
_entity.type
_entity.pdbx_description
1 polymer ?
#
loop_
_entity_poly.entity_id
_entity_poly.type
_entity_poly.pdbx_seq_one_letter_code
_entity_poly.pdbx_strand_id
1 'polypeptide(L)'
;MASHLLLPRKPRKKLLKATAMLDKQAHCASMEADLEAHLKSSFPTNPPLVVTEPMRHLVSCTPKSMAPVLCLAACELVGGRRDRAMDAACAIQLMHAAKCVHGRLIGLDSSPLTYSPAIELLTGDGVFPLGFEIIARNRELDPEIGVRVVMEMTEALGGMVEGQLGRVEGGMEEEWVWERTEGRLCACAAACGALVGGGGEEVVESVRRCGMYVGMMRGSVGLERAENLRSRALELLEAFHEEQRAAMLSLMDMCFHYGFAS
;
A
#
# COMPACT_ATOMS: atom_id res chain seq x y z
N MET A 1 -41.76 46.06 21.13
CA MET A 1 -40.35 45.61 21.20
C MET A 1 -40.32 44.09 21.30
N ALA A 2 -39.96 43.38 20.23
CA ALA A 2 -39.37 42.04 20.25
C ALA A 2 -39.05 41.67 18.79
N SER A 3 -37.85 42.05 18.35
CA SER A 3 -37.29 41.58 17.07
C SER A 3 -36.93 40.11 17.24
N HIS A 4 -37.56 39.22 16.46
CA HIS A 4 -37.16 37.82 16.38
C HIS A 4 -35.80 37.74 15.66
N LEU A 5 -34.74 37.61 16.44
CA LEU A 5 -33.41 37.25 15.98
C LEU A 5 -33.44 35.84 15.36
N LEU A 6 -33.47 35.80 14.03
CA LEU A 6 -33.10 34.62 13.25
C LEU A 6 -31.63 34.32 13.52
N LEU A 7 -31.36 33.30 14.34
CA LEU A 7 -30.02 32.73 14.47
C LEU A 7 -29.56 32.21 13.10
N PRO A 8 -28.33 32.52 12.66
CA PRO A 8 -27.82 32.04 11.37
C PRO A 8 -27.62 30.53 11.44
N ARG A 9 -28.35 29.77 10.62
CA ARG A 9 -28.08 28.34 10.37
C ARG A 9 -26.69 28.19 9.75
N LYS A 10 -25.65 27.96 10.56
CA LYS A 10 -24.34 27.46 10.11
C LYS A 10 -24.43 25.98 9.66
N PRO A 11 -23.51 25.49 8.81
CA PRO A 11 -23.88 24.84 7.56
C PRO A 11 -23.86 23.30 7.63
N ARG A 12 -25.03 22.67 7.47
CA ARG A 12 -25.20 21.19 7.37
C ARG A 12 -24.22 20.53 6.39
N LYS A 13 -23.91 21.17 5.26
CA LYS A 13 -22.98 20.64 4.24
C LYS A 13 -21.53 20.49 4.71
N LYS A 14 -21.02 21.36 5.59
CA LYS A 14 -19.65 21.19 6.15
C LYS A 14 -19.62 20.06 7.17
N LEU A 15 -20.67 19.93 7.98
CA LEU A 15 -20.79 18.85 8.97
C LEU A 15 -20.86 17.49 8.27
N LEU A 16 -21.72 17.34 7.24
CA LEU A 16 -21.83 16.12 6.42
C LEU A 16 -20.52 15.73 5.73
N LYS A 17 -19.77 16.71 5.18
CA LYS A 17 -18.44 16.45 4.59
C LYS A 17 -17.41 16.03 5.63
N ALA A 18 -17.42 16.63 6.82
CA ALA A 18 -16.53 16.26 7.91
C ALA A 18 -16.84 14.86 8.46
N THR A 19 -18.12 14.51 8.61
CA THR A 19 -18.54 13.16 9.02
C THR A 19 -18.13 12.11 7.98
N ALA A 20 -18.37 12.36 6.68
CA ALA A 20 -17.95 11.44 5.63
C ALA A 20 -16.41 11.29 5.52
N MET A 21 -15.65 12.33 5.87
CA MET A 21 -14.18 12.27 5.92
C MET A 21 -13.68 11.47 7.13
N LEU A 22 -14.35 11.61 8.29
CA LEU A 22 -14.07 10.83 9.50
C LEU A 22 -14.41 9.34 9.30
N ASP A 23 -15.54 9.02 8.66
CA ASP A 23 -15.94 7.64 8.36
C ASP A 23 -14.96 6.95 7.40
N LYS A 24 -14.41 7.70 6.44
CA LYS A 24 -13.41 7.23 5.47
C LYS A 24 -12.04 6.93 6.10
N GLN A 25 -11.59 7.78 7.03
CA GLN A 25 -10.37 7.53 7.82
C GLN A 25 -10.55 6.33 8.75
N ALA A 26 -11.75 6.17 9.33
CA ALA A 26 -12.07 5.00 10.16
C ALA A 26 -12.04 3.69 9.35
N HIS A 27 -12.51 3.69 8.10
CA HIS A 27 -12.45 2.52 7.22
C HIS A 27 -11.02 2.07 6.94
N CYS A 28 -10.15 3.00 6.54
CA CYS A 28 -8.73 2.69 6.30
C CYS A 28 -8.03 2.17 7.56
N ALA A 29 -8.31 2.78 8.72
CA ALA A 29 -7.77 2.32 10.00
C ALA A 29 -8.26 0.91 10.37
N SER A 30 -9.51 0.56 10.07
CA SER A 30 -10.01 -0.81 10.25
C SER A 30 -9.26 -1.79 9.35
N MET A 31 -9.02 -1.44 8.09
CA MET A 31 -8.27 -2.29 7.16
C MET A 31 -6.83 -2.51 7.63
N GLU A 32 -6.16 -1.48 8.15
CA GLU A 32 -4.84 -1.62 8.76
C GLU A 32 -4.84 -2.55 9.97
N ALA A 33 -5.86 -2.46 10.83
CA ALA A 33 -5.97 -3.32 12.02
C ALA A 33 -6.23 -4.79 11.64
N ASP A 34 -7.11 -5.02 10.67
CA ASP A 34 -7.42 -6.35 10.15
C ASP A 34 -6.16 -6.98 9.51
N LEU A 35 -5.42 -6.19 8.72
CA LEU A 35 -4.16 -6.59 8.10
C LEU A 35 -3.10 -6.98 9.14
N GLU A 36 -2.91 -6.15 10.16
CA GLU A 36 -1.93 -6.40 11.23
C GLU A 36 -2.26 -7.69 12.01
N ALA A 37 -3.55 -7.93 12.27
CA ALA A 37 -4.00 -9.16 12.90
C ALA A 37 -3.76 -10.39 12.01
N HIS A 38 -4.08 -10.28 10.70
CA HIS A 38 -3.86 -11.36 9.74
C HIS A 38 -2.38 -11.67 9.58
N LEU A 39 -1.53 -10.66 9.40
CA LEU A 39 -0.08 -10.80 9.24
C LEU A 39 0.56 -11.55 10.41
N LYS A 40 0.14 -11.25 11.66
CA LYS A 40 0.60 -11.98 12.85
C LYS A 40 0.26 -13.47 12.79
N SER A 41 -0.91 -13.80 12.26
CA SER A 41 -1.36 -15.18 12.11
C SER A 41 -0.71 -15.92 10.93
N SER A 42 -0.17 -15.20 9.93
CA SER A 42 0.47 -15.77 8.74
C SER A 42 1.88 -16.32 9.01
N PHE A 43 2.53 -15.93 10.11
CA PHE A 43 3.83 -16.47 10.47
C PHE A 43 3.71 -17.95 10.90
N PRO A 44 4.66 -18.82 10.52
CA PRO A 44 4.62 -20.22 10.92
C PRO A 44 4.59 -20.38 12.45
N THR A 45 3.83 -21.35 12.95
CA THR A 45 3.50 -21.51 14.38
C THR A 45 4.57 -22.21 15.22
N ASN A 46 5.46 -23.03 14.63
CA ASN A 46 6.60 -23.68 15.32
C ASN A 46 7.94 -23.74 14.53
N PRO A 47 8.40 -22.65 13.90
CA PRO A 47 9.71 -22.61 13.24
C PRO A 47 10.85 -22.35 14.25
N PRO A 48 12.13 -22.63 13.88
CA PRO A 48 13.27 -22.31 14.73
C PRO A 48 13.27 -20.83 15.15
N LEU A 49 13.43 -20.57 16.45
CA LEU A 49 13.39 -19.21 17.00
C LEU A 49 14.47 -18.30 16.39
N VAL A 50 15.64 -18.87 16.09
CA VAL A 50 16.76 -18.15 15.44
C VAL A 50 16.39 -17.51 14.09
N VAL A 51 15.37 -18.05 13.41
CA VAL A 51 14.87 -17.49 12.14
C VAL A 51 13.68 -16.56 12.39
N THR A 52 12.76 -16.95 13.27
CA THR A 52 11.45 -16.29 13.33
C THR A 52 11.31 -15.18 14.34
N GLU A 53 12.17 -15.13 15.34
CA GLU A 53 12.26 -13.96 16.21
C GLU A 53 12.72 -12.72 15.43
N PRO A 54 13.81 -12.76 14.64
CA PRO A 54 14.21 -11.61 13.83
C PRO A 54 13.17 -11.24 12.78
N MET A 55 12.56 -12.23 12.11
CA MET A 55 11.51 -11.96 11.12
C MET A 55 10.32 -11.21 11.71
N ARG A 56 9.75 -11.72 12.81
CA ARG A 56 8.59 -11.10 13.46
C ARG A 56 8.93 -9.70 13.96
N HIS A 57 10.09 -9.55 14.59
CA HIS A 57 10.54 -8.26 15.11
C HIS A 57 10.72 -7.25 13.98
N LEU A 58 11.53 -7.55 12.96
CA LEU A 58 11.84 -6.61 11.89
C LEU A 58 10.60 -6.25 11.06
N VAL A 59 9.69 -7.19 10.81
CA VAL A 59 8.41 -6.91 10.13
C VAL A 59 7.55 -5.97 11.00
N SER A 60 7.47 -6.19 12.31
CA SER A 60 6.70 -5.31 13.21
C SER A 60 7.28 -3.90 13.37
N CYS A 61 8.59 -3.75 13.21
CA CYS A 61 9.28 -2.45 13.25
C CYS A 61 9.29 -1.73 11.90
N THR A 62 8.80 -2.37 10.83
CA THR A 62 8.80 -1.77 9.50
C THR A 62 7.84 -0.58 9.46
N PRO A 63 8.22 0.56 8.85
CA PRO A 63 7.31 1.68 8.64
C PRO A 63 6.03 1.25 7.94
N LYS A 64 4.91 1.90 8.27
CA LYS A 64 3.64 1.61 7.60
C LYS A 64 3.71 2.00 6.13
N SER A 65 3.44 1.04 5.24
CA SER A 65 3.14 1.30 3.83
C SER A 65 1.64 1.36 3.62
N MET A 66 1.21 2.19 2.68
CA MET A 66 -0.17 2.22 2.22
C MET A 66 -0.49 1.14 1.20
N ALA A 67 0.53 0.55 0.56
CA ALA A 67 0.34 -0.42 -0.50
C ALA A 67 -0.52 -1.61 -0.06
N PRO A 68 -0.35 -2.21 1.13
CA PRO A 68 -1.26 -3.26 1.60
C PRO A 68 -2.73 -2.81 1.70
N VAL A 69 -2.98 -1.62 2.25
CA VAL A 69 -4.35 -1.09 2.36
C VAL A 69 -4.92 -0.74 0.99
N LEU A 70 -4.08 -0.27 0.07
CA LEU A 70 -4.41 -0.02 -1.33
C LEU A 70 -4.82 -1.31 -2.05
N CYS A 71 -4.16 -2.45 -1.78
CA CYS A 71 -4.55 -3.75 -2.29
C CYS A 71 -5.97 -4.13 -1.84
N LEU A 72 -6.25 -3.98 -0.55
CA LEU A 72 -7.59 -4.26 -0.02
C LEU A 72 -8.65 -3.30 -0.62
N ALA A 73 -8.33 -2.01 -0.75
CA ALA A 73 -9.23 -1.01 -1.35
C ALA A 73 -9.49 -1.27 -2.83
N ALA A 74 -8.49 -1.70 -3.59
CA ALA A 74 -8.64 -2.08 -4.99
C ALA A 74 -9.49 -3.34 -5.17
N CYS A 75 -9.41 -4.30 -4.23
CA CYS A 75 -10.32 -5.44 -4.20
C CYS A 75 -11.77 -5.00 -3.99
N GLU A 76 -12.04 -4.11 -3.03
CA GLU A 76 -13.39 -3.57 -2.79
C GLU A 76 -13.90 -2.74 -3.99
N LEU A 77 -13.02 -1.96 -4.62
CA LEU A 77 -13.33 -1.11 -5.77
C LEU A 77 -13.96 -1.91 -6.92
N VAL A 78 -13.46 -3.12 -7.17
CA VAL A 78 -13.97 -3.99 -8.25
C VAL A 78 -15.14 -4.90 -7.79
N GLY A 79 -15.64 -4.70 -6.57
CA GLY A 79 -16.76 -5.48 -6.01
C GLY A 79 -16.36 -6.76 -5.27
N GLY A 80 -15.06 -6.99 -5.08
CA GLY A 80 -14.54 -8.10 -4.29
C GLY A 80 -14.70 -7.90 -2.79
N ARG A 81 -14.61 -8.99 -2.02
CA ARG A 81 -14.60 -8.94 -0.55
C ARG A 81 -13.16 -8.81 -0.05
N ARG A 82 -12.87 -7.80 0.78
CA ARG A 82 -11.52 -7.52 1.29
C ARG A 82 -10.84 -8.70 2.00
N ASP A 83 -11.59 -9.60 2.63
CA ASP A 83 -11.04 -10.80 3.29
C ASP A 83 -10.33 -11.72 2.30
N ARG A 84 -10.77 -11.76 1.04
CA ARG A 84 -10.09 -12.54 -0.01
C ARG A 84 -8.73 -11.98 -0.40
N ALA A 85 -8.54 -10.67 -0.25
CA ALA A 85 -7.29 -9.97 -0.60
C ALA A 85 -6.31 -9.85 0.57
N MET A 86 -6.63 -10.43 1.73
CA MET A 86 -5.81 -10.29 2.94
C MET A 86 -4.43 -10.93 2.79
N ASP A 87 -4.36 -12.13 2.22
CA ASP A 87 -3.08 -12.80 1.93
C ASP A 87 -2.23 -12.01 0.93
N ALA A 88 -2.85 -11.42 -0.10
CA ALA A 88 -2.17 -10.52 -1.05
C ALA A 88 -1.62 -9.27 -0.34
N ALA A 89 -2.43 -8.62 0.49
CA ALA A 89 -2.01 -7.44 1.25
C ALA A 89 -0.88 -7.77 2.25
N CYS A 90 -0.93 -8.92 2.93
CA CYS A 90 0.14 -9.39 3.81
C CYS A 90 1.43 -9.67 3.02
N ALA A 91 1.33 -10.31 1.86
CA ALA A 91 2.48 -10.57 1.00
C ALA A 91 3.16 -9.28 0.54
N ILE A 92 2.37 -8.24 0.21
CA ILE A 92 2.87 -6.90 -0.13
C ILE A 92 3.52 -6.22 1.09
N GLN A 93 2.97 -6.37 2.29
CA GLN A 93 3.59 -5.83 3.51
C GLN A 93 4.94 -6.51 3.82
N LEU A 94 5.04 -7.83 3.62
CA LEU A 94 6.30 -8.56 3.75
C LEU A 94 7.33 -8.12 2.70
N MET A 95 6.88 -7.91 1.45
CA MET A 95 7.72 -7.36 0.38
C MET A 95 8.27 -5.97 0.75
N HIS A 96 7.42 -5.10 1.30
CA HIS A 96 7.84 -3.78 1.81
C HIS A 96 8.82 -3.90 2.98
N ALA A 97 8.55 -4.79 3.94
CA ALA A 97 9.41 -5.02 5.08
C ALA A 97 10.81 -5.48 4.66
N ALA A 98 10.91 -6.48 3.81
CA ALA A 98 12.21 -6.97 3.33
C ALA A 98 13.00 -5.89 2.58
N LYS A 99 12.33 -5.08 1.72
CA LYS A 99 12.93 -3.89 1.09
C LYS A 99 13.48 -2.90 2.11
N CYS A 100 12.77 -2.64 3.21
CA CYS A 100 13.25 -1.76 4.29
C CYS A 100 14.42 -2.35 5.08
N VAL A 101 14.39 -3.65 5.39
CA VAL A 101 15.49 -4.35 6.07
C VAL A 101 16.77 -4.25 5.24
N HIS A 102 16.70 -4.62 3.96
CA HIS A 102 17.86 -4.49 3.07
C HIS A 102 18.26 -3.04 2.83
N GLY A 103 17.29 -2.12 2.77
CA GLY A 103 17.53 -0.68 2.65
C GLY A 103 18.44 -0.12 3.73
N ARG A 104 18.30 -0.55 4.99
CA ARG A 104 19.21 -0.16 6.09
C ARG A 104 20.63 -0.68 5.86
N LEU A 105 20.78 -1.90 5.36
CA LEU A 105 22.09 -2.51 5.11
C LEU A 105 22.88 -1.79 4.02
N ILE A 106 22.19 -1.24 3.01
CA ILE A 106 22.80 -0.53 1.88
C ILE A 106 22.77 1.00 2.05
N GLY A 107 22.41 1.50 3.23
CA GLY A 107 22.47 2.93 3.57
C GLY A 107 21.36 3.80 2.97
N LEU A 108 20.26 3.22 2.51
CA LEU A 108 19.07 3.96 2.05
C LEU A 108 18.14 4.39 3.19
N ASP A 109 18.31 3.81 4.38
CA ASP A 109 17.63 4.18 5.62
C ASP A 109 18.70 4.37 6.70
N SER A 110 18.66 5.50 7.39
CA SER A 110 19.64 5.88 8.43
C SER A 110 19.32 5.30 9.81
N SER A 111 18.21 4.59 9.95
CA SER A 111 17.83 3.90 11.18
C SER A 111 18.88 2.85 11.56
N PRO A 112 19.25 2.74 12.85
CA PRO A 112 20.23 1.76 13.29
C PRO A 112 19.74 0.32 13.06
N LEU A 113 20.67 -0.58 12.77
CA LEU A 113 20.37 -2.02 12.75
C LEU A 113 20.03 -2.49 14.16
N THR A 114 19.00 -3.31 14.28
CA THR A 114 18.61 -3.97 15.53
C THR A 114 19.42 -5.25 15.75
N TYR A 115 19.70 -5.98 14.68
CA TYR A 115 20.49 -7.21 14.72
C TYR A 115 21.82 -7.02 13.99
N SER A 116 22.69 -8.04 14.03
CA SER A 116 23.91 -8.01 13.24
C SER A 116 23.58 -7.92 11.73
N PRO A 117 24.45 -7.33 10.90
CA PRO A 117 24.21 -7.22 9.46
C PRO A 117 23.90 -8.58 8.79
N ALA A 118 24.54 -9.66 9.26
CA ALA A 118 24.29 -11.01 8.75
C ALA A 118 22.86 -11.50 9.08
N ILE A 119 22.35 -11.20 10.28
CA ILE A 119 20.99 -11.58 10.66
C ILE A 119 19.97 -10.76 9.87
N GLU A 120 20.14 -9.44 9.75
CA GLU A 120 19.19 -8.62 8.99
C GLU A 120 19.17 -8.98 7.50
N LEU A 121 20.33 -9.27 6.90
CA LEU A 121 20.44 -9.70 5.50
C LEU A 121 19.62 -10.98 5.26
N LEU A 122 19.92 -12.03 6.02
CA LEU A 122 19.26 -13.32 5.90
C LEU A 122 17.77 -13.26 6.31
N THR A 123 17.43 -12.35 7.22
CA THR A 123 16.02 -12.12 7.58
C THR A 123 15.26 -11.53 6.41
N GLY A 124 15.80 -10.51 5.74
CA GLY A 124 15.19 -9.97 4.51
C GLY A 124 15.04 -11.03 3.42
N ASP A 125 16.05 -11.87 3.23
CA ASP A 125 16.03 -12.98 2.26
C ASP A 125 14.97 -14.04 2.57
N GLY A 126 14.60 -14.22 3.85
CA GLY A 126 13.54 -15.13 4.26
C GLY A 126 12.15 -14.49 4.32
N VAL A 127 12.05 -13.18 4.56
CA VAL A 127 10.76 -12.45 4.57
C VAL A 127 10.18 -12.32 3.16
N PHE A 128 10.99 -12.09 2.13
CA PHE A 128 10.52 -12.04 0.73
C PHE A 128 9.75 -13.31 0.30
N PRO A 129 10.34 -14.52 0.37
CA PRO A 129 9.67 -15.74 -0.07
C PRO A 129 8.47 -16.13 0.80
N LEU A 130 8.42 -15.69 2.06
CA LEU A 130 7.25 -15.89 2.92
C LEU A 130 5.98 -15.23 2.30
N GLY A 131 6.13 -14.08 1.64
CA GLY A 131 5.03 -13.45 0.91
C GLY A 131 4.48 -14.35 -0.20
N PHE A 132 5.36 -14.93 -1.02
CA PHE A 132 4.95 -15.87 -2.08
C PHE A 132 4.36 -17.17 -1.52
N GLU A 133 4.91 -17.67 -0.41
CA GLU A 133 4.40 -18.85 0.29
C GLU A 133 2.96 -18.64 0.77
N ILE A 134 2.64 -17.46 1.30
CA ILE A 134 1.29 -17.09 1.73
C ILE A 134 0.31 -17.17 0.55
N ILE A 135 0.66 -16.59 -0.60
CA ILE A 135 -0.17 -16.66 -1.81
C ILE A 135 -0.32 -18.11 -2.29
N ALA A 136 0.78 -18.85 -2.39
CA ALA A 136 0.78 -20.22 -2.90
C ALA A 136 0.03 -21.20 -2.00
N ARG A 137 -0.11 -20.91 -0.70
CA ARG A 137 -0.86 -21.73 0.26
C ARG A 137 -2.33 -21.33 0.39
N ASN A 138 -2.74 -20.20 -0.18
CA ASN A 138 -4.12 -19.77 -0.13
C ASN A 138 -5.00 -20.70 -1.00
N ARG A 139 -5.78 -21.56 -0.35
CA ARG A 139 -6.68 -22.52 -1.02
C ARG A 139 -8.01 -21.90 -1.47
N GLU A 140 -8.31 -20.69 -1.02
CA GLU A 140 -9.53 -19.95 -1.37
C GLU A 140 -9.32 -19.03 -2.58
N LEU A 141 -8.07 -18.81 -2.96
CA LEU A 141 -7.68 -18.07 -4.15
C LEU A 141 -7.67 -19.01 -5.35
N ASP A 142 -8.21 -18.54 -6.48
CA ASP A 142 -8.10 -19.27 -7.73
C ASP A 142 -6.61 -19.43 -8.11
N PRO A 143 -6.14 -20.65 -8.46
CA PRO A 143 -4.72 -20.87 -8.74
C PRO A 143 -4.14 -20.00 -9.86
N GLU A 144 -4.91 -19.71 -10.91
CA GLU A 144 -4.45 -18.84 -12.01
C GLU A 144 -4.29 -17.40 -11.51
N ILE A 145 -5.24 -16.91 -10.71
CA ILE A 145 -5.13 -15.60 -10.06
C ILE A 145 -3.93 -15.56 -9.10
N GLY A 146 -3.69 -16.64 -8.34
CA GLY A 146 -2.53 -16.76 -7.46
C GLY A 146 -1.20 -16.63 -8.21
N VAL A 147 -1.07 -17.32 -9.36
CA VAL A 147 0.12 -17.18 -10.24
C VAL A 147 0.27 -15.74 -10.73
N ARG A 148 -0.81 -15.09 -11.15
CA ARG A 148 -0.78 -13.71 -11.62
C ARG A 148 -0.38 -12.72 -10.53
N VAL A 149 -0.88 -12.90 -9.30
CA VAL A 149 -0.46 -12.09 -8.14
C VAL A 149 1.04 -12.23 -7.88
N VAL A 150 1.57 -13.45 -7.91
CA VAL A 150 3.02 -13.68 -7.77
C VAL A 150 3.80 -13.00 -8.90
N MET A 151 3.31 -13.07 -10.15
CA MET A 151 3.93 -12.37 -11.28
C MET A 151 4.01 -10.85 -11.04
N GLU A 152 2.89 -10.20 -10.69
CA GLU A 152 2.88 -8.76 -10.38
C GLU A 152 3.90 -8.39 -9.30
N MET A 153 3.97 -9.18 -8.23
CA MET A 153 4.93 -8.96 -7.14
C MET A 153 6.37 -9.08 -7.63
N THR A 154 6.69 -10.12 -8.40
CA THR A 154 8.06 -10.34 -8.91
C THR A 154 8.49 -9.27 -9.92
N GLU A 155 7.59 -8.78 -10.77
CA GLU A 155 7.87 -7.68 -11.68
C GLU A 155 8.10 -6.35 -10.93
N ALA A 156 7.28 -6.08 -9.90
CA ALA A 156 7.44 -4.91 -9.05
C ALA A 156 8.79 -4.92 -8.32
N LEU A 157 9.21 -6.07 -7.79
CA LEU A 157 10.51 -6.26 -7.15
C LEU A 157 11.67 -5.90 -8.09
N GLY A 158 11.64 -6.36 -9.34
CA GLY A 158 12.69 -6.05 -10.31
C GLY A 158 12.87 -4.54 -10.51
N GLY A 159 11.76 -3.81 -10.63
CA GLY A 159 11.81 -2.35 -10.75
C GLY A 159 12.16 -1.64 -9.43
N MET A 160 11.77 -2.18 -8.27
CA MET A 160 12.16 -1.63 -6.97
C MET A 160 13.67 -1.73 -6.75
N VAL A 161 14.28 -2.85 -7.13
CA VAL A 161 15.74 -3.02 -7.11
C VAL A 161 16.42 -2.00 -8.03
N GLU A 162 15.90 -1.80 -9.24
CA GLU A 162 16.39 -0.77 -10.18
C GLU A 162 16.36 0.63 -9.54
N GLY A 163 15.25 0.98 -8.89
CA GLY A 163 15.11 2.25 -8.17
C GLY A 163 16.06 2.40 -6.97
N GLN A 164 16.24 1.34 -6.18
CA GLN A 164 17.16 1.35 -5.03
C GLN A 164 18.62 1.49 -5.48
N LEU A 165 19.03 0.78 -6.53
CA LEU A 165 20.38 0.91 -7.10
C LEU A 165 20.63 2.32 -7.63
N GLY A 166 19.69 2.89 -8.39
CA GLY A 166 19.81 4.26 -8.88
C GLY A 166 19.93 5.30 -7.76
N ARG A 167 19.31 5.06 -6.59
CA ARG A 167 19.49 5.91 -5.41
C ARG A 167 20.85 5.72 -4.73
N VAL A 168 21.35 4.47 -4.63
CA VAL A 168 22.66 4.18 -4.04
C VAL A 168 23.81 4.74 -4.89
N GLU A 169 23.75 4.55 -6.21
CA GLU A 169 24.77 5.06 -7.14
C GLU A 169 24.76 6.59 -7.22
N GLY A 170 23.60 7.20 -6.98
CA GLY A 170 23.38 8.63 -7.13
C GLY A 170 23.24 9.06 -8.58
N GLY A 171 22.70 10.25 -8.81
CA GLY A 171 22.57 10.84 -10.15
C GLY A 171 21.24 10.53 -10.87
N MET A 172 20.37 9.72 -10.27
CA MET A 172 18.98 9.60 -10.71
C MET A 172 18.12 10.70 -10.09
N GLU A 173 17.17 11.23 -10.84
CA GLU A 173 16.18 12.16 -10.30
C GLU A 173 15.32 11.46 -9.25
N GLU A 174 14.97 12.16 -8.17
CA GLU A 174 14.17 11.58 -7.09
C GLU A 174 12.85 11.01 -7.60
N GLU A 175 12.19 11.67 -8.56
CA GLU A 175 10.98 11.15 -9.17
C GLU A 175 11.18 9.77 -9.80
N TRP A 176 12.24 9.60 -10.58
CA TRP A 176 12.54 8.33 -11.25
C TRP A 176 12.72 7.21 -10.23
N VAL A 177 13.35 7.52 -9.08
CA VAL A 177 13.52 6.59 -7.96
C VAL A 177 12.17 6.28 -7.31
N TRP A 178 11.34 7.29 -7.06
CA TRP A 178 10.03 7.12 -6.43
C TRP A 178 9.05 6.33 -7.31
N GLU A 179 9.04 6.58 -8.62
CA GLU A 179 8.27 5.79 -9.60
C GLU A 179 8.65 4.31 -9.53
N ARG A 180 9.96 4.01 -9.54
CA ARG A 180 10.48 2.65 -9.51
C ARG A 180 10.37 1.95 -8.17
N THR A 181 10.33 2.71 -7.07
CA THR A 181 10.20 2.15 -5.72
C THR A 181 8.75 2.14 -5.26
N GLU A 182 8.28 3.22 -4.62
CA GLU A 182 6.95 3.28 -4.02
C GLU A 182 5.83 3.26 -5.09
N GLY A 183 6.06 3.87 -6.25
CA GLY A 183 5.13 3.84 -7.38
C GLY A 183 4.84 2.41 -7.84
N ARG A 184 5.88 1.62 -8.13
CA ARG A 184 5.73 0.19 -8.49
C ARG A 184 5.13 -0.65 -7.38
N LEU A 185 5.49 -0.41 -6.12
CA LEU A 185 4.90 -1.11 -4.98
C LEU A 185 3.38 -0.87 -4.89
N CYS A 186 2.94 0.39 -5.02
CA CYS A 186 1.52 0.73 -5.01
C CYS A 186 0.78 0.26 -6.28
N ALA A 187 1.43 0.30 -7.44
CA ALA A 187 0.88 -0.23 -8.69
C ALA A 187 0.63 -1.74 -8.60
N CYS A 188 1.62 -2.49 -8.11
CA CYS A 188 1.52 -3.92 -7.82
C CYS A 188 0.36 -4.20 -6.86
N ALA A 189 0.28 -3.43 -5.77
CA ALA A 189 -0.75 -3.63 -4.78
C ALA A 189 -2.16 -3.41 -5.34
N ALA A 190 -2.35 -2.33 -6.09
CA ALA A 190 -3.61 -2.02 -6.73
C ALA A 190 -4.00 -3.11 -7.75
N ALA A 191 -3.04 -3.59 -8.56
CA ALA A 191 -3.25 -4.68 -9.50
C ALA A 191 -3.63 -5.99 -8.80
N CYS A 192 -2.89 -6.39 -7.76
CA CYS A 192 -3.16 -7.60 -6.98
C CYS A 192 -4.56 -7.55 -6.34
N GLY A 193 -4.93 -6.41 -5.77
CA GLY A 193 -6.26 -6.19 -5.21
C GLY A 193 -7.36 -6.35 -6.24
N ALA A 194 -7.22 -5.70 -7.40
CA ALA A 194 -8.19 -5.80 -8.48
C ALA A 194 -8.30 -7.23 -9.05
N LEU A 195 -7.17 -7.95 -9.19
CA LEU A 195 -7.14 -9.34 -9.63
C LEU A 195 -7.91 -10.26 -8.67
N VAL A 196 -7.60 -10.19 -7.37
CA VAL A 196 -8.26 -11.00 -6.33
C VAL A 196 -9.75 -10.64 -6.21
N GLY A 197 -10.09 -9.37 -6.43
CA GLY A 197 -11.47 -8.89 -6.43
C GLY A 197 -12.29 -9.29 -7.66
N GLY A 198 -11.66 -9.89 -8.69
CA GLY A 198 -12.34 -10.34 -9.91
C GLY A 198 -12.46 -9.27 -11.00
N GLY A 199 -11.62 -8.24 -10.97
CA GLY A 199 -11.53 -7.23 -12.04
C GLY A 199 -11.01 -7.83 -13.35
N GLY A 200 -11.59 -7.39 -14.47
CA GLY A 200 -11.09 -7.74 -15.81
C GLY A 200 -9.79 -7.00 -16.17
N GLU A 201 -9.11 -7.41 -17.23
CA GLU A 201 -7.78 -6.88 -17.62
C GLU A 201 -7.71 -5.35 -17.73
N GLU A 202 -8.69 -4.72 -18.40
CA GLU A 202 -8.72 -3.27 -18.55
C GLU A 202 -8.88 -2.54 -17.21
N VAL A 203 -9.69 -3.11 -16.31
CA VAL A 203 -9.91 -2.60 -14.96
C VAL A 203 -8.64 -2.75 -14.13
N VAL A 204 -7.98 -3.92 -14.19
CA VAL A 204 -6.71 -4.18 -13.49
C VAL A 204 -5.64 -3.20 -13.95
N GLU A 205 -5.50 -2.94 -15.26
CA GLU A 205 -4.52 -1.97 -15.78
C GLU A 205 -4.87 -0.53 -15.36
N SER A 206 -6.14 -0.14 -15.41
CA SER A 206 -6.58 1.18 -14.93
C SER A 206 -6.24 1.38 -13.45
N VAL A 207 -6.54 0.39 -12.62
CA VAL A 207 -6.31 0.43 -11.17
C VAL A 207 -4.80 0.34 -10.85
N ARG A 208 -4.01 -0.43 -11.61
CA ARG A 208 -2.54 -0.45 -11.55
C ARG A 208 -1.95 0.94 -11.76
N ARG A 209 -2.38 1.65 -12.81
CA ARG A 209 -1.95 3.02 -13.10
C ARG A 209 -2.38 4.01 -12.02
N CYS A 210 -3.59 3.85 -11.48
CA CYS A 210 -4.05 4.64 -10.34
C CYS A 210 -3.11 4.43 -9.14
N GLY A 211 -2.77 3.18 -8.80
CA GLY A 211 -1.83 2.85 -7.74
C GLY A 211 -0.43 3.44 -7.96
N MET A 212 0.07 3.43 -9.19
CA MET A 212 1.34 4.09 -9.55
C MET A 212 1.33 5.58 -9.18
N TYR A 213 0.30 6.32 -9.61
CA TYR A 213 0.19 7.75 -9.30
C TYR A 213 0.07 7.99 -7.80
N VAL A 214 -0.69 7.16 -7.07
CA VAL A 214 -0.80 7.24 -5.61
C VAL A 214 0.55 7.07 -4.93
N GLY A 215 1.35 6.07 -5.34
CA GLY A 215 2.71 5.88 -4.81
C GLY A 215 3.64 7.05 -5.13
N MET A 216 3.54 7.62 -6.33
CA MET A 216 4.37 8.77 -6.74
C MET A 216 3.99 10.09 -6.04
N MET A 217 2.74 10.26 -5.61
CA MET A 217 2.30 11.49 -4.92
C MET A 217 3.13 11.77 -3.65
N ARG A 218 3.49 10.74 -2.88
CA ARG A 218 4.32 10.90 -1.67
C ARG A 218 5.74 11.37 -1.98
N GLY A 219 6.28 10.98 -3.13
CA GLY A 219 7.61 11.34 -3.59
C GLY A 219 7.69 12.62 -4.40
N SER A 220 6.54 13.27 -4.63
CA SER A 220 6.48 14.44 -5.51
C SER A 220 7.07 15.67 -4.85
N VAL A 221 8.09 16.25 -5.50
CA VAL A 221 8.64 17.54 -5.11
C VAL A 221 7.73 18.64 -5.64
N GLY A 222 6.85 19.16 -4.77
CA GLY A 222 5.99 20.32 -5.06
C GLY A 222 4.50 20.01 -5.23
N LEU A 223 3.67 20.98 -4.83
CA LEU A 223 2.21 20.84 -4.78
C LEU A 223 1.57 20.63 -6.16
N GLU A 224 1.99 21.40 -7.16
CA GLU A 224 1.44 21.33 -8.52
C GLU A 224 1.58 19.91 -9.13
N ARG A 225 2.72 19.26 -8.88
CA ARG A 225 2.98 17.92 -9.37
C ARG A 225 2.11 16.87 -8.69
N ALA A 226 2.00 16.95 -7.37
CA ALA A 226 1.11 16.06 -6.63
C ALA A 226 -0.35 16.27 -7.05
N GLU A 227 -0.77 17.50 -7.34
CA GLU A 227 -2.10 17.81 -7.85
C GLU A 227 -2.33 17.21 -9.25
N ASN A 228 -1.33 17.27 -10.13
CA ASN A 228 -1.41 16.63 -11.45
C ASN A 228 -1.58 15.11 -11.32
N LEU A 229 -0.73 14.45 -10.53
CA LEU A 229 -0.86 13.01 -10.27
C LEU A 229 -2.22 12.68 -9.66
N ARG A 230 -2.70 13.51 -8.72
CA ARG A 230 -4.03 13.35 -8.12
C ARG A 230 -5.13 13.45 -9.16
N SER A 231 -5.07 14.43 -10.07
CA SER A 231 -6.05 14.57 -11.17
C SER A 231 -6.07 13.31 -12.04
N ARG A 232 -4.90 12.83 -12.48
CA ARG A 232 -4.78 11.62 -13.32
C ARG A 232 -5.30 10.37 -12.61
N ALA A 233 -5.06 10.25 -11.30
CA ALA A 233 -5.60 9.16 -10.51
C ALA A 233 -7.13 9.25 -10.36
N LEU A 234 -7.69 10.46 -10.19
CA LEU A 234 -9.13 10.68 -10.11
C LEU A 234 -9.84 10.33 -11.42
N GLU A 235 -9.28 10.74 -12.57
CA GLU A 235 -9.81 10.42 -13.91
C GLU A 235 -9.98 8.91 -14.10
N LEU A 236 -9.00 8.11 -13.66
CA LEU A 236 -9.08 6.64 -13.74
C LEU A 236 -10.18 6.04 -12.84
N LEU A 237 -10.57 6.76 -11.78
CA LEU A 237 -11.62 6.34 -10.85
C LEU A 237 -13.03 6.83 -11.23
N GLU A 238 -13.17 7.67 -12.27
CA GLU A 238 -14.48 8.17 -12.72
C GLU A 238 -15.37 7.09 -13.32
N ALA A 239 -14.76 6.01 -13.82
CA ALA A 239 -15.48 4.86 -14.37
C ALA A 239 -16.18 4.00 -13.29
N PHE A 240 -15.88 4.21 -12.00
CA PHE A 240 -16.42 3.42 -10.89
C PHE A 240 -17.53 4.16 -10.14
N HIS A 241 -18.46 3.41 -9.54
CA HIS A 241 -19.51 4.00 -8.72
C HIS A 241 -18.95 4.68 -7.46
N GLU A 242 -19.64 5.72 -6.97
CA GLU A 242 -19.16 6.52 -5.84
C GLU A 242 -18.86 5.71 -4.57
N GLU A 243 -19.69 4.71 -4.29
CA GLU A 243 -19.52 3.82 -3.13
C GLU A 243 -18.27 2.95 -3.27
N GLN A 244 -17.98 2.45 -4.49
CA GLN A 244 -16.80 1.61 -4.77
C GLN A 244 -15.49 2.39 -4.64
N ARG A 245 -15.47 3.64 -5.10
CA ARG A 245 -14.26 4.48 -5.05
C ARG A 245 -14.00 5.12 -3.68
N ALA A 246 -14.87 4.95 -2.69
CA ALA A 246 -14.78 5.64 -1.41
C ALA A 246 -13.47 5.37 -0.65
N ALA A 247 -13.04 4.11 -0.58
CA ALA A 247 -11.80 3.70 0.08
C ALA A 247 -10.55 4.23 -0.66
N MET A 248 -10.52 4.07 -1.99
CA MET A 248 -9.45 4.59 -2.84
C MET A 248 -9.30 6.11 -2.72
N LEU A 249 -10.41 6.86 -2.76
CA LEU A 249 -10.39 8.31 -2.58
C LEU A 249 -9.89 8.72 -1.19
N SER A 250 -10.28 7.99 -0.14
CA SER A 250 -9.77 8.23 1.22
C SER A 250 -8.26 8.06 1.29
N LEU A 251 -7.74 6.96 0.73
CA LEU A 251 -6.30 6.72 0.66
C LEU A 251 -5.60 7.83 -0.09
N MET A 252 -6.10 8.22 -1.27
CA MET A 252 -5.54 9.33 -2.06
C MET A 252 -5.47 10.64 -1.28
N ASP A 253 -6.54 11.01 -0.58
CA ASP A 253 -6.58 12.23 0.21
C ASP A 253 -5.60 12.17 1.40
N MET A 254 -5.46 11.01 2.04
CA MET A 254 -4.42 10.80 3.06
C MET A 254 -3.01 10.95 2.46
N CYS A 255 -2.72 10.33 1.32
CA CYS A 255 -1.42 10.44 0.65
C CYS A 255 -1.07 11.90 0.36
N PHE A 256 -2.04 12.61 -0.20
CA PHE A 256 -1.88 14.00 -0.59
C PHE A 256 -1.62 14.88 0.63
N HIS A 257 -2.35 14.70 1.73
CA HIS A 257 -2.16 15.54 2.92
C HIS A 257 -0.92 15.18 3.77
N TYR A 258 -0.56 13.89 3.86
CA TYR A 258 0.63 13.47 4.61
C TYR A 258 1.94 13.79 3.88
N GLY A 259 1.95 13.83 2.55
CA GLY A 259 3.14 14.20 1.75
C GLY A 259 3.60 15.66 1.93
N PHE A 260 2.74 16.54 2.46
CA PHE A 260 3.06 17.96 2.72
C PHE A 260 3.11 18.31 4.22
N ALA A 261 3.00 17.32 5.12
CA ALA A 261 2.95 17.53 6.56
C ALA A 261 4.27 17.20 7.30
N SER A 262 5.33 16.84 6.56
CA SER A 262 6.66 16.50 7.10
C SER A 262 7.73 17.48 6.63
#